data_AF-A0A4Z1GXM6-F1
#
_entry.id   AF-A0A4Z1GXM6-F1
#
_cell.length_a   1.000
_cell.length_b   1.000
_cell.length_c   1.000
_cell.angle_alpha   90.00
_cell.angle_beta   90.00
_cell.angle_gamma   90.00
#
_symmetry.space_group_name_H-M   'P 1'
#
loop_
_entity.id
_entity.type
_entity.pdbx_description
1 polymer ?
#
loop_
_entity_poly.entity_id
_entity_poly.type
_entity_poly.pdbx_seq_one_letter_code
_entity_poly.pdbx_strand_id
1 'polypeptide(L)'
;MVLPAFVFLPLYMYPYNSTSWSTLTTSVVANPELKFHVIVAPNLAFTVPDVNYVASLTNLSSYANVLTLGYVYTSYGNRDVLEIEAEIDKYVAWNLPNELPIGGIFFDESPSNNSTFPYMSTLTTYAKTSLGAGKDYIYLNPGVAVDASFYTLADSINIFEESYANFNETSLTSLDNSLLAKSTYAIHDFTGTTTEQTALVSQLASANLAGMLITTQPGYTEWSSLWSSFCSEVNTLNLGNGTGGDGGGGGGGNGGGGNGGHDE
;
A
#
# COMPACT_ATOMS: atom_id res chain seq x y z
N MET A 1 -12.83 9.59 -12.13
CA MET A 1 -11.36 9.77 -12.02
C MET A 1 -10.88 8.69 -11.09
N VAL A 2 -9.90 7.91 -11.50
CA VAL A 2 -9.27 6.86 -10.68
C VAL A 2 -8.27 7.53 -9.75
N LEU A 3 -8.25 7.17 -8.46
CA LEU A 3 -7.28 7.71 -7.51
C LEU A 3 -5.89 7.11 -7.75
N PRO A 4 -4.80 7.85 -7.48
CA PRO A 4 -3.45 7.28 -7.49
C PRO A 4 -3.34 6.11 -6.51
N ALA A 5 -2.82 4.97 -6.98
CA ALA A 5 -2.63 3.79 -6.15
C ALA A 5 -1.30 3.86 -5.37
N PHE A 6 -1.26 3.31 -4.17
CA PHE A 6 -0.03 3.10 -3.41
C PHE A 6 0.47 1.66 -3.54
N VAL A 7 1.77 1.46 -3.34
CA VAL A 7 2.34 0.14 -3.09
C VAL A 7 2.40 -0.07 -1.59
N PHE A 8 1.92 -1.22 -1.10
CA PHE A 8 2.22 -1.63 0.27
C PHE A 8 3.18 -2.80 0.30
N LEU A 9 3.98 -2.88 1.36
CA LEU A 9 5.01 -3.90 1.50
C LEU A 9 5.09 -4.37 2.96
N PRO A 10 4.69 -5.61 3.26
CA PRO A 10 5.08 -6.29 4.49
C PRO A 10 6.58 -6.53 4.48
N LEU A 11 7.35 -5.64 5.12
CA LEU A 11 8.80 -5.68 5.13
C LEU A 11 9.31 -6.54 6.27
N TYR A 12 9.11 -7.86 6.15
CA TYR A 12 9.44 -8.84 7.20
C TYR A 12 10.86 -9.41 7.04
N MET A 13 11.72 -8.70 6.32
CA MET A 13 13.15 -8.98 6.19
C MET A 13 13.92 -8.20 7.25
N TYR A 14 14.66 -8.91 8.11
CA TYR A 14 15.50 -8.28 9.12
C TYR A 14 16.59 -7.40 8.48
N PRO A 15 16.80 -6.15 8.94
CA PRO A 15 17.76 -5.25 8.32
C PRO A 15 19.19 -5.49 8.85
N TYR A 16 19.83 -6.61 8.52
CA TYR A 16 21.16 -6.98 9.03
C TYR A 16 22.24 -5.87 8.94
N ASN A 17 22.12 -4.96 7.97
CA ASN A 17 23.00 -3.82 7.79
C ASN A 17 22.28 -2.71 7.00
N SER A 18 22.99 -1.59 6.78
CA SER A 18 22.45 -0.40 6.10
C SER A 18 22.00 -0.63 4.66
N THR A 19 22.36 -1.74 4.01
CA THR A 19 21.96 -2.04 2.63
C THR A 19 20.90 -3.13 2.53
N SER A 20 20.48 -3.75 3.65
CA SER A 20 19.47 -4.82 3.66
C SER A 20 18.13 -4.40 3.04
N TRP A 21 17.76 -3.12 3.18
CA TRP A 21 16.53 -2.55 2.59
C TRP A 21 16.79 -1.65 1.36
N SER A 22 17.98 -1.74 0.76
CA SER A 22 18.36 -0.92 -0.40
C SER A 22 17.45 -1.13 -1.62
N THR A 23 16.90 -2.33 -1.79
CA THR A 23 15.90 -2.63 -2.83
C THR A 23 14.67 -1.71 -2.71
N LEU A 24 14.15 -1.52 -1.51
CA LEU A 24 13.05 -0.60 -1.25
C LEU A 24 13.48 0.86 -1.46
N THR A 25 14.57 1.31 -0.83
CA THR A 25 14.97 2.72 -0.92
C THR A 25 15.33 3.15 -2.33
N THR A 26 15.88 2.24 -3.15
CA THR A 26 16.14 2.49 -4.58
C THR A 26 14.83 2.75 -5.33
N SER A 27 13.79 1.93 -5.09
CA SER A 27 12.47 2.13 -5.70
C SER A 27 11.78 3.39 -5.20
N VAL A 28 11.92 3.73 -3.92
CA VAL A 28 11.38 4.96 -3.32
C VAL A 28 11.94 6.21 -4.00
N VAL A 29 13.25 6.26 -4.22
CA VAL A 29 13.93 7.38 -4.89
C VAL A 29 13.59 7.43 -6.39
N ALA A 30 13.51 6.27 -7.04
CA ALA A 30 13.21 6.20 -8.47
C ALA A 30 11.76 6.58 -8.81
N ASN A 31 10.84 6.53 -7.84
CA ASN A 31 9.40 6.74 -8.04
C ASN A 31 8.85 7.77 -7.03
N PRO A 32 9.18 9.06 -7.17
CA PRO A 32 8.87 10.08 -6.17
C PRO A 32 7.36 10.34 -5.98
N GLU A 33 6.54 10.08 -7.01
CA GLU A 33 5.08 10.24 -6.96
C GLU A 33 4.35 9.00 -6.43
N LEU A 34 5.04 7.86 -6.34
CA LEU A 34 4.50 6.64 -5.77
C LEU A 34 4.60 6.66 -4.25
N LYS A 35 3.47 6.48 -3.58
CA LYS A 35 3.42 6.27 -2.12
C LYS A 35 3.72 4.80 -1.78
N PHE A 36 4.53 4.61 -0.74
CA PHE A 36 4.92 3.32 -0.20
C PHE A 36 4.41 3.20 1.23
N HIS A 37 3.49 2.26 1.47
CA HIS A 37 3.02 1.90 2.81
C HIS A 37 3.79 0.67 3.29
N VAL A 38 4.77 0.87 4.17
CA VAL A 38 5.73 -0.16 4.58
C VAL A 38 5.34 -0.69 5.95
N ILE A 39 4.92 -1.95 6.03
CA ILE A 39 4.54 -2.59 7.28
C ILE A 39 5.80 -3.20 7.90
N VAL A 40 6.09 -2.85 9.14
CA VAL A 40 7.28 -3.32 9.86
C VAL A 40 6.88 -4.02 11.15
N ALA A 41 7.60 -5.09 11.46
CA ALA A 41 7.44 -5.87 12.68
C ALA A 41 8.79 -5.98 13.42
N PRO A 42 9.36 -4.85 13.92
CA PRO A 42 10.64 -4.86 14.59
C PRO A 42 10.52 -5.64 15.91
N ASN A 43 10.88 -6.92 15.86
CA ASN A 43 10.92 -7.89 16.95
C ASN A 43 9.59 -8.04 17.71
N LEU A 44 8.82 -9.08 17.35
CA LEU A 44 7.59 -9.55 18.02
C LEU A 44 7.75 -9.88 19.54
N ALA A 45 8.95 -9.75 20.11
CA ALA A 45 9.29 -10.09 21.48
C ALA A 45 9.72 -8.86 22.30
N PHE A 46 8.72 -8.16 22.85
CA PHE A 46 8.75 -7.36 24.09
C PHE A 46 9.98 -6.48 24.40
N THR A 47 10.66 -5.92 23.39
CA THR A 47 11.88 -5.12 23.61
C THR A 47 11.95 -3.92 22.66
N VAL A 48 12.79 -2.94 23.01
CA VAL A 48 13.13 -1.80 22.14
C VAL A 48 13.80 -2.34 20.86
N PRO A 49 13.47 -1.81 19.67
CA PRO A 49 14.11 -2.21 18.42
C PRO A 49 15.63 -2.10 18.54
N ASP A 50 16.33 -3.09 18.00
CA ASP A 50 17.79 -3.05 18.01
C ASP A 50 18.34 -1.93 17.10
N VAL A 51 19.66 -1.71 17.18
CA VAL A 51 20.34 -0.65 16.43
C VAL A 51 20.15 -0.76 14.90
N ASN A 52 19.95 -1.97 14.38
CA ASN A 52 19.77 -2.19 12.95
C ASN A 52 18.38 -1.75 12.49
N TYR A 53 17.35 -2.10 13.25
CA TYR A 53 16.00 -1.60 13.02
C TYR A 53 15.93 -0.09 13.19
N VAL A 54 16.51 0.46 14.26
CA VAL A 54 16.52 1.91 14.49
C VAL A 54 17.17 2.64 13.31
N ALA A 55 18.37 2.24 12.90
CA ALA A 55 19.06 2.89 11.78
C ALA A 55 18.29 2.81 10.46
N SER A 56 17.69 1.65 10.17
CA SER A 56 16.97 1.43 8.91
C SER A 56 15.62 2.14 8.86
N LEU A 57 14.90 2.18 9.98
CA LEU A 57 13.65 2.94 10.11
C LEU A 57 13.89 4.45 10.07
N THR A 58 14.97 4.94 10.68
CA THR A 58 15.39 6.35 10.56
C THR A 58 15.78 6.71 9.12
N ASN A 59 16.40 5.79 8.37
CA ASN A 59 16.64 6.03 6.94
C ASN A 59 15.32 6.13 6.17
N LEU A 60 14.38 5.18 6.38
CA LEU A 60 13.07 5.21 5.73
C LEU A 60 12.26 6.48 6.05
N SER A 61 12.38 7.02 7.28
CA SER A 61 11.68 8.26 7.66
C SER A 61 12.08 9.49 6.86
N SER A 62 13.26 9.47 6.21
CA SER A 62 13.76 10.60 5.42
C SER A 62 13.04 10.78 4.09
N TYR A 63 12.22 9.80 3.65
CA TYR A 63 11.51 9.84 2.38
C TYR A 63 10.04 10.25 2.56
N ALA A 64 9.65 11.38 1.98
CA ALA A 64 8.28 11.93 2.10
C ALA A 64 7.19 11.10 1.41
N ASN A 65 7.57 10.12 0.58
CA ASN A 65 6.66 9.18 -0.07
C ASN A 65 6.62 7.80 0.63
N VAL A 66 7.21 7.67 1.82
CA VAL A 66 7.14 6.46 2.66
C VAL A 66 6.28 6.74 3.89
N LEU A 67 5.31 5.87 4.13
CA LEU A 67 4.57 5.77 5.38
C LEU A 67 4.89 4.42 6.02
N THR A 68 5.45 4.43 7.23
CA THR A 68 5.73 3.20 7.97
C THR A 68 4.58 2.87 8.92
N LEU A 69 4.12 1.62 8.91
CA LEU A 69 3.03 1.10 9.74
C LEU A 69 3.55 0.00 10.66
N GLY A 70 3.15 0.03 11.93
CA GLY A 70 3.47 -1.03 12.88
C GLY A 70 2.57 -2.25 12.69
N TYR A 71 3.15 -3.43 12.60
CA TYR A 71 2.41 -4.70 12.55
C TYR A 71 1.84 -5.09 13.91
N VAL A 72 0.56 -5.47 13.94
CA VAL A 72 -0.13 -6.03 15.11
C VAL A 72 -1.12 -7.08 14.62
N TYR A 73 -1.07 -8.32 15.11
CA TYR A 73 -2.05 -9.34 14.73
C TYR A 73 -3.20 -9.45 15.73
N THR A 74 -4.40 -9.81 15.26
CA THR A 74 -5.63 -9.89 16.08
C THR A 74 -6.19 -11.30 16.24
N SER A 75 -5.60 -12.30 15.55
CA SER A 75 -6.06 -13.69 15.54
C SER A 75 -7.55 -13.82 15.24
N TYR A 76 -8.02 -13.10 14.22
CA TYR A 76 -9.41 -13.08 13.76
C TYR A 76 -10.41 -12.73 14.87
N GLY A 77 -10.03 -11.79 15.74
CA GLY A 77 -10.86 -11.31 16.85
C GLY A 77 -10.78 -12.14 18.13
N ASN A 78 -9.88 -13.12 18.21
CA ASN A 78 -9.73 -13.98 19.39
C ASN A 78 -8.62 -13.52 20.35
N ARG A 79 -7.73 -12.63 19.91
CA ARG A 79 -6.65 -12.11 20.76
C ARG A 79 -7.19 -11.06 21.73
N ASP A 80 -6.72 -11.10 22.98
CA ASP A 80 -7.16 -10.19 24.02
C ASP A 80 -6.87 -8.72 23.65
N VAL A 81 -7.85 -7.84 23.91
CA VAL A 81 -7.77 -6.42 23.55
C VAL A 81 -6.63 -5.74 24.31
N LEU A 82 -6.45 -6.04 25.60
CA LEU A 82 -5.42 -5.38 26.42
C LEU A 82 -4.02 -5.82 25.99
N GLU A 83 -3.84 -7.06 25.53
CA GLU A 83 -2.58 -7.51 24.96
C GLU A 83 -2.22 -6.75 23.67
N ILE A 84 -3.22 -6.45 22.85
CA ILE A 84 -3.04 -5.68 21.62
C ILE A 84 -2.76 -4.22 21.93
N GLU A 85 -3.51 -3.61 22.84
CA GLU A 85 -3.27 -2.23 23.30
C GLU A 85 -1.85 -2.07 23.86
N ALA A 86 -1.39 -3.03 24.67
CA ALA A 86 -0.02 -3.03 25.20
C ALA A 86 1.05 -3.22 24.10
N GLU A 87 0.71 -3.82 22.95
CA GLU A 87 1.60 -3.88 21.81
C GLU A 87 1.64 -2.57 21.03
N ILE A 88 0.48 -1.92 20.83
CA ILE A 88 0.37 -0.59 20.24
C ILE A 88 1.18 0.42 21.07
N ASP A 89 1.11 0.35 22.39
CA ASP A 89 1.87 1.21 23.30
C ASP A 89 3.39 1.12 23.09
N LYS A 90 3.90 -0.01 22.59
CA LYS A 90 5.33 -0.14 22.25
C LYS A 90 5.68 0.75 21.06
N TYR A 91 4.85 0.73 20.00
CA TYR A 91 5.03 1.61 18.85
C TYR A 91 4.94 3.10 19.27
N VAL A 92 4.01 3.43 20.15
CA VAL A 92 3.92 4.79 20.75
C VAL A 92 5.20 5.13 21.52
N ALA A 93 5.70 4.21 22.34
CA ALA A 93 6.92 4.41 23.10
C ALA A 93 8.15 4.57 22.20
N TRP A 94 8.24 3.86 21.06
CA TRP A 94 9.36 3.99 20.12
C TRP A 94 9.35 5.28 19.32
N ASN A 95 8.17 5.92 19.19
CA ASN A 95 8.04 7.25 18.63
C ASN A 95 8.66 8.33 19.54
N LEU A 96 9.05 7.99 20.78
CA LEU A 96 9.78 8.83 21.73
C LEU A 96 11.09 8.09 22.09
N PRO A 97 12.18 8.70 22.59
CA PRO A 97 12.81 9.98 22.26
C PRO A 97 13.66 9.97 20.95
N ASN A 98 13.63 8.88 20.17
CA ASN A 98 14.37 8.73 18.90
C ASN A 98 13.49 8.85 17.63
N GLU A 99 12.20 9.20 17.79
CA GLU A 99 11.19 9.32 16.72
C GLU A 99 11.33 8.27 15.61
N LEU A 100 11.15 6.98 15.94
CA LEU A 100 10.86 6.03 14.87
C LEU A 100 9.58 6.50 14.14
N PRO A 101 9.51 6.45 12.80
CA PRO A 101 8.43 7.10 12.04
C PRO A 101 7.19 6.22 11.92
N ILE A 102 6.69 5.66 13.01
CA ILE A 102 5.48 4.83 12.95
C ILE A 102 4.27 5.76 12.81
N GLY A 103 3.74 5.84 11.60
CA GLY A 103 2.63 6.71 11.20
C GLY A 103 1.26 6.04 11.25
N GLY A 104 1.18 4.81 11.77
CA GLY A 104 -0.07 4.06 11.85
C GLY A 104 0.12 2.60 12.25
N ILE A 105 -0.98 1.85 12.30
CA ILE A 105 -1.02 0.42 12.63
C ILE A 105 -1.63 -0.37 11.48
N PHE A 106 -0.97 -1.48 11.15
CA PHE A 106 -1.48 -2.55 10.33
C PHE A 106 -1.97 -3.69 11.22
N PHE A 107 -3.28 -3.92 11.24
CA PHE A 107 -3.93 -5.01 11.97
C PHE A 107 -4.04 -6.25 11.10
N ASP A 108 -3.15 -7.20 11.33
CA ASP A 108 -3.15 -8.49 10.64
C ASP A 108 -4.16 -9.47 11.21
N GLU A 109 -4.53 -10.45 10.39
CA GLU A 109 -5.56 -11.44 10.72
C GLU A 109 -6.85 -10.78 11.22
N SER A 110 -7.21 -9.62 10.67
CA SER A 110 -8.41 -8.89 11.09
C SER A 110 -9.65 -9.76 10.84
N PRO A 111 -10.61 -9.83 11.78
CA PRO A 111 -11.82 -10.57 11.55
C PRO A 111 -12.67 -9.92 10.45
N SER A 112 -13.33 -10.76 9.64
CA SER A 112 -14.23 -10.32 8.56
C SER A 112 -15.72 -10.39 8.92
N ASN A 113 -16.06 -11.03 10.03
CA ASN A 113 -17.45 -11.18 10.47
C ASN A 113 -17.97 -9.89 11.10
N ASN A 114 -19.15 -9.43 10.67
CA ASN A 114 -19.76 -8.20 11.17
C ASN A 114 -20.00 -8.17 12.70
N SER A 115 -20.15 -9.32 13.36
CA SER A 115 -20.26 -9.39 14.82
C SER A 115 -19.01 -8.90 15.56
N THR A 116 -17.86 -8.82 14.87
CA THR A 116 -16.58 -8.37 15.43
C THR A 116 -16.34 -6.87 15.24
N PHE A 117 -17.29 -6.13 14.64
CA PHE A 117 -17.18 -4.68 14.48
C PHE A 117 -16.86 -3.95 15.80
N PRO A 118 -17.51 -4.23 16.95
CA PRO A 118 -17.17 -3.56 18.21
C PRO A 118 -15.74 -3.83 18.70
N TYR A 119 -15.22 -5.04 18.43
CA TYR A 119 -13.84 -5.41 18.76
C TYR A 119 -12.86 -4.58 17.94
N MET A 120 -13.03 -4.53 16.61
CA MET A 120 -12.17 -3.72 15.74
C MET A 120 -12.35 -2.21 15.97
N SER A 121 -13.56 -1.75 16.29
CA SER A 121 -13.81 -0.34 16.61
C SER A 121 -13.04 0.10 17.86
N THR A 122 -12.98 -0.76 18.89
CA THR A 122 -12.18 -0.50 20.10
C THR A 122 -10.70 -0.35 19.76
N LEU A 123 -10.13 -1.34 19.07
CA LEU A 123 -8.70 -1.36 18.72
C LEU A 123 -8.28 -0.20 17.82
N THR A 124 -9.06 0.09 16.78
CA THR A 124 -8.75 1.18 15.83
C THR A 124 -8.88 2.55 16.50
N THR A 125 -9.86 2.74 17.39
CA THR A 125 -10.00 3.98 18.18
C THR A 125 -8.82 4.16 19.13
N TYR A 126 -8.42 3.09 19.82
CA TYR A 126 -7.27 3.11 20.71
C TYR A 126 -5.99 3.48 19.94
N ALA A 127 -5.70 2.78 18.83
CA ALA A 127 -4.52 3.05 18.01
C ALA A 127 -4.45 4.52 17.55
N LYS A 128 -5.55 5.06 17.01
CA LYS A 128 -5.62 6.47 16.57
C LYS A 128 -5.37 7.44 17.72
N THR A 129 -5.95 7.16 18.89
CA THR A 129 -5.83 8.03 20.07
C THR A 129 -4.42 8.00 20.65
N SER A 130 -3.83 6.81 20.79
CA SER A 130 -2.54 6.62 21.45
C SER A 130 -1.36 7.07 20.58
N LEU A 131 -1.42 6.86 19.25
CA LEU A 131 -0.38 7.34 18.33
C LEU A 131 -0.43 8.87 18.12
N GLY A 132 -1.61 9.47 18.23
CA GLY A 132 -1.82 10.89 18.10
C GLY A 132 -1.97 11.38 16.65
N ALA A 133 -2.30 12.66 16.51
CA ALA A 133 -2.62 13.27 15.22
C ALA A 133 -1.44 13.19 14.23
N GLY A 134 -1.73 12.78 12.99
CA GLY A 134 -0.73 12.62 11.93
C GLY A 134 0.02 11.28 11.97
N LYS A 135 -0.34 10.39 12.90
CA LYS A 135 0.18 9.01 13.01
C LYS A 135 -0.96 7.99 13.15
N ASP A 136 -2.13 8.33 12.61
CA ASP A 136 -3.41 7.68 12.86
C ASP A 136 -3.90 6.83 11.68
N TYR A 137 -2.98 6.45 10.76
CA TYR A 137 -3.33 5.58 9.63
C TYR A 137 -3.65 4.16 10.11
N ILE A 138 -4.85 3.68 9.80
CA ILE A 138 -5.29 2.33 10.16
C ILE A 138 -5.45 1.49 8.90
N TYR A 139 -4.76 0.35 8.88
CA TYR A 139 -4.86 -0.63 7.81
C TYR A 139 -5.32 -1.97 8.40
N LEU A 140 -6.47 -2.47 7.96
CA LEU A 140 -6.96 -3.80 8.34
C LEU A 140 -6.60 -4.84 7.28
N ASN A 141 -6.12 -6.00 7.70
CA ASN A 141 -5.89 -7.13 6.81
C ASN A 141 -6.73 -8.36 7.21
N PRO A 142 -7.96 -8.45 6.69
CA PRO A 142 -8.75 -9.68 6.74
C PRO A 142 -8.41 -10.68 5.63
N GLY A 143 -7.70 -10.26 4.56
CA GLY A 143 -7.43 -11.07 3.37
C GLY A 143 -8.66 -11.36 2.50
N VAL A 144 -9.83 -10.88 2.89
CA VAL A 144 -11.12 -11.10 2.24
C VAL A 144 -12.01 -9.85 2.35
N ALA A 145 -13.01 -9.72 1.47
CA ALA A 145 -13.98 -8.63 1.55
C ALA A 145 -14.76 -8.65 2.88
N VAL A 146 -15.06 -7.46 3.39
CA VAL A 146 -15.77 -7.23 4.65
C VAL A 146 -17.00 -6.35 4.43
N ASP A 147 -17.89 -6.33 5.43
CA ASP A 147 -19.04 -5.42 5.43
C ASP A 147 -18.61 -3.95 5.29
N ALA A 148 -19.42 -3.16 4.58
CA ALA A 148 -19.13 -1.75 4.31
C ALA A 148 -18.92 -0.92 5.59
N SER A 149 -19.50 -1.32 6.73
CA SER A 149 -19.27 -0.67 8.01
C SER A 149 -17.79 -0.64 8.43
N PHE A 150 -16.99 -1.67 8.14
CA PHE A 150 -15.57 -1.70 8.53
C PHE A 150 -14.75 -0.58 7.87
N TYR A 151 -15.20 -0.08 6.72
CA TYR A 151 -14.56 1.04 6.03
C TYR A 151 -14.68 2.37 6.79
N THR A 152 -15.51 2.46 7.84
CA THR A 152 -15.53 3.62 8.74
C THR A 152 -14.42 3.55 9.80
N LEU A 153 -13.83 2.38 10.03
CA LEU A 153 -12.82 2.15 11.07
C LEU A 153 -11.39 2.41 10.57
N ALA A 154 -11.15 2.16 9.29
CA ALA A 154 -9.82 2.08 8.70
C ALA A 154 -9.64 2.98 7.48
N ASP A 155 -8.40 3.33 7.18
CA ASP A 155 -8.00 4.09 5.99
C ASP A 155 -7.77 3.15 4.80
N SER A 156 -7.29 1.92 5.06
CA SER A 156 -7.20 0.86 4.06
C SER A 156 -7.64 -0.50 4.59
N ILE A 157 -8.15 -1.35 3.70
CA ILE A 157 -8.55 -2.72 4.02
C ILE A 157 -8.06 -3.67 2.92
N ASN A 158 -7.27 -4.69 3.29
CA ASN A 158 -6.81 -5.71 2.37
C ASN A 158 -7.88 -6.78 2.21
N ILE A 159 -8.58 -6.72 1.08
CA ILE A 159 -9.79 -7.51 0.81
C ILE A 159 -9.51 -8.72 -0.06
N PHE A 160 -8.25 -8.94 -0.42
CA PHE A 160 -7.76 -10.11 -1.13
C PHE A 160 -6.31 -10.34 -0.73
N GLU A 161 -6.03 -11.53 -0.18
CA GLU A 161 -4.68 -12.02 0.03
C GLU A 161 -4.62 -13.49 -0.38
N GLU A 162 -4.06 -13.76 -1.56
CA GLU A 162 -3.86 -15.12 -2.01
C GLU A 162 -2.79 -15.22 -3.12
N SER A 163 -2.38 -16.45 -3.39
CA SER A 163 -1.58 -16.85 -4.52
C SER A 163 -2.19 -16.41 -5.85
N TYR A 164 -1.31 -16.10 -6.80
CA TYR A 164 -1.70 -15.77 -8.16
C TYR A 164 -2.52 -16.88 -8.83
N ALA A 165 -2.29 -18.14 -8.46
CA ALA A 165 -3.06 -19.27 -8.98
C ALA A 165 -4.56 -19.21 -8.62
N ASN A 166 -4.90 -18.57 -7.50
CA ASN A 166 -6.27 -18.39 -7.03
C ASN A 166 -6.76 -16.93 -7.13
N PHE A 167 -6.01 -16.09 -7.87
CA PHE A 167 -6.41 -14.72 -8.16
C PHE A 167 -7.82 -14.68 -8.77
N ASN A 168 -8.64 -13.77 -8.26
CA ASN A 168 -9.96 -13.51 -8.82
C ASN A 168 -10.40 -12.04 -8.62
N GLU A 169 -11.37 -11.63 -9.43
CA GLU A 169 -11.85 -10.25 -9.54
C GLU A 169 -13.20 -10.04 -8.85
N THR A 170 -13.63 -11.00 -8.02
CA THR A 170 -14.98 -11.00 -7.43
C THR A 170 -15.23 -9.70 -6.67
N SER A 171 -14.28 -9.28 -5.83
CA SER A 171 -14.43 -8.03 -5.06
C SER A 171 -14.32 -6.78 -5.93
N LEU A 172 -13.51 -6.80 -6.99
CA LEU A 172 -13.36 -5.68 -7.93
C LEU A 172 -14.66 -5.37 -8.68
N THR A 173 -15.51 -6.38 -8.89
CA THR A 173 -16.76 -6.25 -9.64
C THR A 173 -18.00 -6.15 -8.77
N SER A 174 -17.91 -6.52 -7.49
CA SER A 174 -19.06 -6.53 -6.56
C SER A 174 -19.09 -5.37 -5.56
N LEU A 175 -17.95 -4.72 -5.30
CA LEU A 175 -17.88 -3.59 -4.37
C LEU A 175 -18.07 -2.25 -5.09
N ASP A 176 -18.67 -1.30 -4.38
CA ASP A 176 -18.79 0.08 -4.86
C ASP A 176 -17.39 0.72 -5.01
N ASN A 177 -17.24 1.58 -6.02
CA ASN A 177 -15.99 2.32 -6.28
C ASN A 177 -15.45 3.09 -5.06
N SER A 178 -16.34 3.56 -4.18
CA SER A 178 -15.93 4.28 -2.95
C SER A 178 -15.29 3.37 -1.90
N LEU A 179 -15.66 2.08 -1.88
CA LEU A 179 -15.03 1.08 -1.04
C LEU A 179 -13.71 0.64 -1.66
N LEU A 180 -13.69 0.40 -2.99
CA LEU A 180 -12.47 0.05 -3.73
C LEU A 180 -11.37 1.11 -3.57
N ALA A 181 -11.74 2.39 -3.49
CA ALA A 181 -10.86 3.52 -3.19
C ALA A 181 -10.15 3.44 -1.83
N LYS A 182 -10.52 2.50 -0.96
CA LYS A 182 -9.88 2.18 0.32
C LYS A 182 -9.43 0.72 0.40
N SER A 183 -9.68 -0.07 -0.63
CA SER A 183 -9.37 -1.48 -0.67
C SER A 183 -7.99 -1.74 -1.24
N THR A 184 -7.38 -2.82 -0.80
CA THR A 184 -6.09 -3.29 -1.31
C THR A 184 -6.10 -4.78 -1.62
N TYR A 185 -5.17 -5.19 -2.48
CA TYR A 185 -4.93 -6.60 -2.85
C TYR A 185 -3.46 -6.95 -2.60
N ALA A 186 -3.22 -8.09 -1.95
CA ALA A 186 -1.94 -8.79 -1.91
C ALA A 186 -2.02 -10.05 -2.80
N ILE A 187 -1.15 -10.15 -3.78
CA ILE A 187 -1.04 -11.31 -4.67
C ILE A 187 0.38 -11.88 -4.55
N HIS A 188 0.49 -13.08 -3.99
CA HIS A 188 1.77 -13.79 -3.83
C HIS A 188 1.92 -14.92 -4.84
N ASP A 189 3.07 -15.62 -4.84
CA ASP A 189 3.36 -16.70 -5.80
C ASP A 189 3.15 -16.30 -7.28
N PHE A 190 3.41 -15.04 -7.63
CA PHE A 190 3.27 -14.59 -9.01
C PHE A 190 4.28 -15.28 -9.92
N THR A 191 3.80 -16.05 -10.88
CA THR A 191 4.63 -16.84 -11.82
C THR A 191 4.66 -16.24 -13.24
N GLY A 192 3.99 -15.11 -13.45
CA GLY A 192 3.96 -14.43 -14.75
C GLY A 192 5.22 -13.64 -15.07
N THR A 193 5.26 -13.12 -16.29
CA THR A 193 6.27 -12.23 -16.83
C THR A 193 6.05 -10.78 -16.38
N THR A 194 7.03 -9.90 -16.63
CA THR A 194 6.90 -8.45 -16.41
C THR A 194 5.70 -7.87 -17.15
N THR A 195 5.44 -8.30 -18.40
CA THR A 195 4.29 -7.83 -19.18
C THR A 195 2.96 -8.21 -18.53
N GLU A 196 2.85 -9.44 -18.01
CA GLU A 196 1.65 -9.90 -17.30
C GLU A 196 1.47 -9.16 -15.97
N GLN A 197 2.56 -8.87 -15.26
CA GLN A 197 2.50 -8.05 -14.05
C GLN A 197 2.02 -6.63 -14.37
N THR A 198 2.52 -6.02 -15.46
CA THR A 198 2.07 -4.69 -15.91
C THR A 198 0.57 -4.69 -16.26
N ALA A 199 0.08 -5.71 -16.96
CA ALA A 199 -1.32 -5.85 -17.28
C ALA A 199 -2.19 -5.98 -16.01
N LEU A 200 -1.75 -6.79 -15.04
CA LEU A 200 -2.45 -6.96 -13.77
C LEU A 200 -2.46 -5.67 -12.95
N VAL A 201 -1.34 -4.95 -12.85
CA VAL A 201 -1.28 -3.63 -12.21
C VAL A 201 -2.26 -2.65 -12.85
N SER A 202 -2.29 -2.59 -14.19
CA SER A 202 -3.23 -1.74 -14.94
C SER A 202 -4.69 -2.09 -14.65
N GLN A 203 -5.00 -3.38 -14.56
CA GLN A 203 -6.33 -3.89 -14.26
C GLN A 203 -6.77 -3.50 -12.85
N LEU A 204 -5.94 -3.74 -11.83
CA LEU A 204 -6.25 -3.38 -10.44
C LEU A 204 -6.40 -1.86 -10.27
N ALA A 205 -5.51 -1.07 -10.87
CA ALA A 205 -5.61 0.38 -10.83
C ALA A 205 -6.89 0.88 -11.51
N SER A 206 -7.25 0.33 -12.68
CA SER A 206 -8.47 0.71 -13.41
C SER A 206 -9.76 0.40 -12.63
N ALA A 207 -9.72 -0.57 -11.72
CA ALA A 207 -10.80 -0.87 -10.78
C ALA A 207 -10.88 0.11 -9.58
N ASN A 208 -10.08 1.17 -9.57
CA ASN A 208 -10.00 2.17 -8.49
C ASN A 208 -9.50 1.59 -7.16
N LEU A 209 -8.70 0.52 -7.20
CA LEU A 209 -8.10 -0.08 -6.01
C LEU A 209 -7.06 0.88 -5.40
N ALA A 210 -7.16 1.13 -4.10
CA ALA A 210 -6.33 2.10 -3.39
C ALA A 210 -4.84 1.72 -3.37
N GLY A 211 -4.56 0.43 -3.24
CA GLY A 211 -3.18 -0.05 -3.19
C GLY A 211 -3.04 -1.53 -3.46
N MET A 212 -1.82 -1.93 -3.79
CA MET A 212 -1.54 -3.30 -4.22
C MET A 212 -0.13 -3.76 -3.86
N LEU A 213 0.02 -5.07 -3.74
CA LEU A 213 1.28 -5.79 -3.73
C LEU A 213 1.17 -6.99 -4.67
N ILE A 214 2.10 -7.11 -5.61
CA ILE A 214 2.26 -8.31 -6.43
C ILE A 214 3.69 -8.80 -6.24
N THR A 215 3.85 -10.01 -5.71
CA THR A 215 5.17 -10.60 -5.45
C THR A 215 5.30 -11.99 -6.06
N THR A 216 6.49 -12.26 -6.58
CA THR A 216 6.89 -13.59 -7.10
C THR A 216 7.19 -14.60 -5.98
N GLN A 217 7.19 -14.16 -4.73
CA GLN A 217 7.53 -14.97 -3.56
C GLN A 217 6.27 -15.56 -2.92
N PRO A 218 6.36 -16.74 -2.29
CA PRO A 218 5.25 -17.34 -1.52
C PRO A 218 4.94 -16.60 -0.21
N GLY A 219 5.74 -15.60 0.15
CA GLY A 219 5.58 -14.83 1.37
C GLY A 219 6.41 -13.55 1.33
N TYR A 220 6.61 -12.93 2.49
CA TYR A 220 7.08 -11.55 2.59
C TYR A 220 8.49 -11.40 3.18
N THR A 221 9.26 -12.50 3.20
CA THR A 221 10.62 -12.54 3.75
C THR A 221 11.71 -12.51 2.67
N GLU A 222 11.33 -12.29 1.41
CA GLU A 222 12.24 -12.19 0.27
C GLU A 222 11.75 -11.13 -0.72
N TRP A 223 12.69 -10.56 -1.48
CA TRP A 223 12.34 -9.61 -2.55
C TRP A 223 11.74 -10.34 -3.75
N SER A 224 10.67 -9.77 -4.30
CA SER A 224 10.21 -10.20 -5.62
C SER A 224 11.28 -9.90 -6.68
N SER A 225 11.51 -10.83 -7.60
CA SER A 225 12.39 -10.61 -8.76
C SER A 225 11.87 -9.51 -9.70
N LEU A 226 10.58 -9.16 -9.59
CA LEU A 226 9.92 -8.13 -10.39
C LEU A 226 9.63 -6.83 -9.61
N TRP A 227 10.16 -6.69 -8.38
CA TRP A 227 9.85 -5.55 -7.49
C TRP A 227 10.05 -4.17 -8.15
N SER A 228 11.18 -3.97 -8.84
CA SER A 228 11.50 -2.67 -9.44
C SER A 228 10.54 -2.32 -10.59
N SER A 229 10.26 -3.29 -11.48
CA SER A 229 9.32 -3.10 -12.58
C SER A 229 7.90 -2.86 -12.09
N PHE A 230 7.47 -3.59 -11.05
CA PHE A 230 6.19 -3.40 -10.38
C PHE A 230 6.03 -1.95 -9.87
N CYS A 231 7.00 -1.43 -9.12
CA CYS A 231 6.94 -0.06 -8.61
C CYS A 231 6.92 0.98 -9.73
N SER A 232 7.75 0.79 -10.77
CA SER A 232 7.79 1.69 -11.93
C SER A 232 6.47 1.76 -12.67
N GLU A 233 5.76 0.62 -12.79
CA GLU A 233 4.46 0.55 -13.44
C GLU A 233 3.39 1.32 -12.66
N VAL A 234 3.26 1.06 -11.35
CA VAL A 234 2.27 1.75 -10.50
C VAL A 234 2.50 3.26 -10.54
N ASN A 235 3.76 3.71 -10.48
CA ASN A 235 4.12 5.13 -10.61
C ASN A 235 3.71 5.71 -11.97
N THR A 236 3.96 4.97 -13.07
CA THR A 236 3.62 5.41 -14.43
C THR A 236 2.11 5.59 -14.61
N LEU A 237 1.30 4.66 -14.09
CA LEU A 237 -0.16 4.78 -14.14
C LEU A 237 -0.68 5.97 -13.34
N ASN A 238 -0.11 6.23 -12.16
CA ASN A 238 -0.49 7.39 -11.34
C ASN A 238 -0.25 8.72 -12.08
N LEU A 239 0.87 8.82 -12.81
CA LEU A 239 1.18 9.98 -13.65
C LEU A 239 0.24 10.09 -14.85
N GLY A 240 -0.07 8.98 -15.52
CA GLY A 240 -0.98 8.93 -16.66
C GLY A 240 -2.41 9.36 -16.31
N ASN A 241 -2.94 8.89 -15.17
CA ASN A 241 -4.27 9.24 -14.70
C ASN A 241 -4.40 10.71 -14.24
N GLY A 242 -3.30 11.36 -13.88
CA GLY A 242 -3.25 12.78 -13.51
C GLY A 242 -3.29 13.77 -14.69
N THR A 243 -3.13 13.30 -15.93
CA THR A 243 -3.09 14.16 -17.13
C THR A 243 -4.41 14.23 -17.91
N GLY A 244 -5.48 13.63 -17.38
CA GLY A 244 -6.83 13.67 -17.96
C GLY A 244 -7.51 15.04 -17.83
N GLY A 245 -6.97 16.06 -18.49
CA GLY A 245 -7.50 17.42 -18.41
C GLY A 245 -6.81 18.48 -19.27
N ASP A 246 -6.23 18.14 -20.43
CA ASP A 246 -6.06 19.14 -21.50
C ASP A 246 -5.88 18.48 -22.87
N GLY A 247 -7.01 18.19 -23.50
CA GLY A 247 -7.07 17.59 -24.84
C GLY A 247 -8.21 18.22 -25.62
N GLY A 248 -8.00 19.42 -26.16
CA GLY A 248 -8.99 20.09 -27.00
C GLY A 248 -8.43 21.29 -27.76
N GLY A 249 -7.85 21.05 -28.94
CA GLY A 249 -7.52 22.15 -29.85
C GLY A 249 -6.57 21.82 -31.01
N GLY A 250 -6.75 20.68 -31.67
CA GLY A 250 -6.09 20.42 -32.95
C GLY A 250 -6.63 21.33 -34.06
N GLY A 251 -5.74 21.86 -34.89
CA GLY A 251 -6.10 22.68 -36.04
C GLY A 251 -4.92 22.99 -36.98
N GLY A 252 -4.09 21.99 -37.29
CA GLY A 252 -3.11 22.09 -38.37
C GLY A 252 -3.80 21.96 -39.73
N GLY A 253 -3.98 23.08 -40.42
CA GLY A 253 -4.41 23.12 -41.82
C GLY A 253 -3.26 23.55 -42.72
N ASN A 254 -2.55 22.60 -43.33
CA ASN A 254 -1.65 22.87 -44.45
C ASN A 254 -2.23 22.16 -45.67
N GLY A 255 -2.84 22.94 -46.57
CA GLY A 255 -3.37 22.48 -47.85
C GLY A 255 -2.81 23.37 -48.95
N GLY A 256 -1.92 22.80 -49.76
CA GLY A 256 -1.30 23.47 -50.90
C GLY A 256 -2.19 23.52 -52.14
N GLY A 257 -1.71 24.30 -53.11
CA GLY A 257 -1.95 24.06 -54.54
C GLY A 257 -3.11 24.84 -55.18
N GLY A 258 -2.82 26.04 -55.68
CA GLY A 258 -3.66 26.76 -56.62
C GLY A 258 -2.80 27.52 -57.62
N ASN A 259 -2.54 26.90 -58.77
CA ASN A 259 -1.90 27.50 -59.94
C ASN A 259 -2.97 28.22 -60.77
N GLY A 260 -2.69 29.43 -61.26
CA GLY A 260 -3.58 30.12 -62.20
C GLY A 260 -3.27 31.60 -62.44
N GLY A 261 -2.43 31.87 -63.44
CA GLY A 261 -2.51 32.97 -64.43
C GLY A 261 -2.61 34.43 -63.98
N HIS A 262 -1.73 35.29 -64.48
CA HIS A 262 -2.02 36.11 -65.67
C HIS A 262 -0.81 36.94 -66.11
N ASP A 263 -0.90 37.34 -67.38
CA ASP A 263 0.04 38.00 -68.27
C ASP A 263 0.45 39.44 -67.87
N GLU A 264 1.48 39.88 -68.61
CA GLU A 264 2.08 41.22 -68.77
C GLU A 264 3.20 41.66 -67.79
#